data_AF-A0A1F7X1J8-F1
#
_entry.id   AF-A0A1F7X1J8-F1
#
_cell.length_a   1.000
_cell.length_b   1.000
_cell.length_c   1.000
_cell.angle_alpha   90.00
_cell.angle_beta   90.00
_cell.angle_gamma   90.00
#
_symmetry.space_group_name_H-M   'P 1'
#
loop_
_entity.id
_entity.type
_entity.pdbx_description
1 polymer ?
#
loop_
_entity_poly.entity_id
_entity_poly.type
_entity_poly.pdbx_seq_one_letter_code
_entity_poly.pdbx_strand_id
1 'polypeptide(L)'
;MNFELDKDGIKKIDALLHGKQKKQKYHEQMDFLRSIKGEIFATMIHKDGRTETMSIPNIIVERCSILIARLLIGEALTAGATYQDIYGQDTIEKVRGISHLAMGLGKPFESYDGGSGTYIAESGDDISDVLNIQGLPQEWDKSNPPGSTVLGGRTLEDGDALWANIDKPILVNEIGRKKFQKVQFLNSDFSVSAYPTNIIELECEFGELEVVGGLMEMGLFGGTVEPFDRDYIAISQMEEYGDMVNYRTFKIWHKSSTDRLMVRWRITIPLNDAPMEPAD
;
A
#
# COMPACT_ATOMS: atom_id res chain seq x y z
N MET A 1 21.46 32.04 -48.17
CA MET A 1 20.56 32.84 -47.33
C MET A 1 20.65 32.24 -45.93
N ASN A 2 21.40 32.88 -45.03
CA ASN A 2 21.60 32.38 -43.66
C ASN A 2 20.46 32.94 -42.79
N PHE A 3 19.64 32.06 -42.22
CA PHE A 3 18.69 32.44 -41.20
C PHE A 3 19.41 32.42 -39.85
N GLU A 4 19.81 33.58 -39.36
CA GLU A 4 20.16 33.72 -37.94
C GLU A 4 18.86 33.76 -37.13
N LEU A 5 18.71 32.82 -36.21
CA LEU A 5 17.65 32.84 -35.21
C LEU A 5 17.99 33.89 -34.15
N ASP A 6 17.03 34.75 -33.81
CA ASP A 6 17.18 35.67 -32.70
C ASP A 6 17.23 34.92 -31.35
N LYS A 7 17.68 35.63 -30.31
CA LYS A 7 17.83 35.06 -28.95
C LYS A 7 16.50 34.54 -28.38
N ASP A 8 15.37 35.07 -28.81
CA ASP A 8 14.05 34.65 -28.35
C ASP A 8 13.58 33.36 -29.06
N GLY A 9 13.94 33.18 -30.32
CA GLY A 9 13.76 31.95 -31.08
C GLY A 9 14.55 30.78 -30.46
N ILE A 10 15.80 31.02 -30.06
CA ILE A 10 16.62 30.00 -29.39
C ILE A 10 15.99 29.59 -28.05
N LYS A 11 15.55 30.54 -27.22
CA LYS A 11 14.87 30.24 -25.94
C LYS A 11 13.58 29.44 -26.10
N LYS A 12 12.77 29.74 -27.13
CA LYS A 12 11.53 29.00 -27.40
C LYS A 12 11.80 27.56 -27.85
N ILE A 13 12.80 27.36 -28.71
CA ILE A 13 13.24 26.02 -29.13
C ILE A 13 13.76 25.24 -27.93
N ASP A 14 14.57 25.87 -27.07
CA ASP A 14 15.13 25.24 -25.89
C ASP A 14 14.05 24.81 -24.89
N ALA A 15 13.06 25.67 -24.62
CA ALA A 15 11.91 25.32 -23.77
C ALA A 15 11.06 24.17 -24.36
N LEU A 16 10.89 24.14 -25.70
CA LEU A 16 10.18 23.04 -26.38
C LEU A 16 10.97 21.73 -26.33
N LEU A 17 12.29 21.76 -26.51
CA LEU A 17 13.15 20.59 -26.41
C LEU A 17 13.19 20.03 -24.99
N HIS A 18 13.39 20.90 -23.99
CA HIS A 18 13.33 20.51 -22.58
C HIS A 18 11.95 19.99 -22.18
N GLY A 19 10.87 20.59 -22.68
CA GLY A 19 9.50 20.09 -22.45
C GLY A 19 9.27 18.69 -23.04
N LYS A 20 9.79 18.43 -24.25
CA LYS A 20 9.71 17.10 -24.89
C LYS A 20 10.55 16.06 -24.14
N GLN A 21 11.78 16.40 -23.75
CA GLN A 21 12.64 15.51 -22.96
C GLN A 21 12.02 15.17 -21.60
N LYS A 22 11.45 16.17 -20.90
CA LYS A 22 10.73 15.94 -19.63
C LYS A 22 9.53 15.01 -19.82
N LYS A 23 8.74 15.23 -20.87
CA LYS A 23 7.58 14.37 -21.18
C LYS A 23 7.99 12.94 -21.53
N GLN A 24 9.06 12.78 -22.32
CA GLN A 24 9.60 11.47 -22.66
C GLN A 24 10.09 10.73 -21.40
N LYS A 25 10.90 11.39 -20.57
CA LYS A 25 11.39 10.82 -19.30
C LYS A 25 10.24 10.43 -18.37
N TYR A 26 9.17 11.23 -18.31
CA TYR A 26 7.97 10.90 -17.55
C TYR A 26 7.28 9.64 -18.10
N HIS A 27 7.13 9.51 -19.41
CA HIS A 27 6.54 8.31 -20.02
C HIS A 27 7.40 7.06 -19.75
N GLU A 28 8.72 7.15 -19.91
CA GLU A 28 9.65 6.06 -19.60
C GLU A 28 9.57 5.66 -18.11
N GLN A 29 9.48 6.64 -17.21
CA GLN A 29 9.28 6.39 -15.78
C GLN A 29 7.93 5.70 -15.51
N MET A 30 6.83 6.16 -16.13
CA MET A 30 5.52 5.56 -15.94
C MET A 30 5.43 4.15 -16.52
N ASP A 31 6.07 3.89 -17.65
CA ASP A 31 6.13 2.56 -18.26
C ASP A 31 6.94 1.60 -17.39
N PHE A 32 8.08 2.06 -16.84
CA PHE A 32 8.83 1.33 -15.85
C PHE A 32 7.98 1.01 -14.61
N LEU A 33 7.30 1.99 -14.03
CA LEU A 33 6.44 1.80 -12.86
C LEU A 33 5.31 0.79 -13.14
N ARG A 34 4.71 0.83 -14.33
CA ARG A 34 3.66 -0.11 -14.76
C ARG A 34 4.17 -1.53 -14.98
N SER A 35 5.46 -1.69 -15.22
CA SER A 35 6.08 -3.00 -15.43
C SER A 35 6.41 -3.73 -14.13
N ILE A 36 6.32 -3.05 -12.97
CA ILE A 36 6.45 -3.67 -11.65
C ILE A 36 5.24 -4.57 -11.38
N LYS A 37 5.51 -5.81 -10.96
CA LYS A 37 4.50 -6.84 -10.71
C LYS A 37 4.41 -7.14 -9.22
N GLY A 38 3.19 -7.27 -8.72
CA GLY A 38 2.91 -7.81 -7.40
C GLY A 38 2.20 -9.15 -7.49
N GLU A 39 2.46 -10.03 -6.55
CA GLU A 39 1.74 -11.29 -6.36
C GLU A 39 1.50 -11.50 -4.88
N ILE A 40 0.28 -11.85 -4.50
CA ILE A 40 -0.08 -12.21 -3.14
C ILE A 40 -0.35 -13.70 -3.10
N PHE A 41 0.31 -14.42 -2.21
CA PHE A 41 0.04 -15.81 -1.91
C PHE A 41 -0.46 -15.87 -0.47
N ALA A 42 -1.68 -16.33 -0.26
CA ALA A 42 -2.22 -16.45 1.08
C ALA A 42 -2.72 -17.87 1.32
N THR A 43 -2.47 -18.38 2.53
CA THR A 43 -2.84 -19.72 2.97
C THR A 43 -3.57 -19.63 4.29
N MET A 44 -4.83 -20.07 4.31
CA MET A 44 -5.59 -20.26 5.54
C MET A 44 -5.40 -21.69 6.02
N ILE A 45 -5.03 -21.84 7.28
CA ILE A 45 -4.83 -23.10 7.97
C ILE A 45 -5.95 -23.22 9.00
N HIS A 46 -6.83 -24.19 8.80
CA HIS A 46 -7.97 -24.42 9.67
C HIS A 46 -7.59 -25.21 10.91
N LYS A 47 -8.44 -25.13 11.94
CA LYS A 47 -8.27 -25.89 13.19
C LYS A 47 -8.11 -27.41 12.99
N ASP A 48 -8.76 -27.97 11.96
CA ASP A 48 -8.69 -29.38 11.61
C ASP A 48 -7.43 -29.76 10.79
N GLY A 49 -6.56 -28.79 10.50
CA GLY A 49 -5.35 -28.95 9.68
C GLY A 49 -5.58 -28.84 8.18
N ARG A 50 -6.84 -28.67 7.72
CA ARG A 50 -7.13 -28.40 6.32
C ARG A 50 -6.53 -27.05 5.91
N THR A 51 -6.15 -26.93 4.64
CA THR A 51 -5.61 -25.69 4.10
C THR A 51 -6.44 -25.20 2.91
N GLU A 52 -6.57 -23.88 2.81
CA GLU A 52 -7.11 -23.18 1.65
C GLU A 52 -6.07 -22.17 1.16
N THR A 53 -5.80 -22.15 -0.13
CA THR A 53 -4.79 -21.26 -0.72
C THR A 53 -5.41 -20.35 -1.77
N MET A 54 -4.96 -19.10 -1.80
CA MET A 54 -5.27 -18.19 -2.89
C MET A 54 -4.00 -17.53 -3.44
N SER A 55 -4.02 -17.22 -4.73
CA SER A 55 -3.01 -16.40 -5.41
C SER A 55 -3.70 -15.25 -6.13
N ILE A 56 -3.26 -14.03 -5.87
CA ILE A 56 -3.85 -12.82 -6.42
C ILE A 56 -2.76 -12.02 -7.13
N PRO A 57 -2.90 -11.72 -8.44
CA PRO A 57 -2.04 -10.75 -9.08
C PRO A 57 -2.33 -9.37 -8.48
N ASN A 58 -1.29 -8.65 -8.09
CA ASN A 58 -1.42 -7.32 -7.52
C ASN A 58 -0.79 -6.26 -8.43
N ILE A 59 -1.54 -5.19 -8.68
CA ILE A 59 -1.04 -4.04 -9.42
C ILE A 59 -0.33 -3.16 -8.39
N ILE A 60 0.96 -2.92 -8.59
CA ILE A 60 1.74 -2.06 -7.71
C ILE A 60 1.42 -0.60 -8.07
N VAL A 61 0.94 0.17 -7.10
CA VAL A 61 0.73 1.61 -7.26
C VAL A 61 2.06 2.36 -7.15
N GLU A 62 2.15 3.52 -7.80
CA GLU A 62 3.38 4.34 -7.93
C GLU A 62 4.11 4.59 -6.60
N ARG A 63 3.36 4.86 -5.52
CA ARG A 63 3.95 5.09 -4.18
C ARG A 63 4.73 3.88 -3.64
N CYS A 64 4.24 2.67 -3.88
CA CYS A 64 4.90 1.44 -3.46
C CYS A 64 6.23 1.27 -4.21
N SER A 65 6.22 1.54 -5.51
CA SER A 65 7.39 1.40 -6.39
C SER A 65 8.56 2.28 -5.96
N ILE A 66 8.31 3.52 -5.53
CA ILE A 66 9.36 4.44 -5.05
C ILE A 66 10.02 3.91 -3.77
N LEU A 67 9.22 3.45 -2.80
CA LEU A 67 9.74 2.93 -1.54
C LEU A 67 10.51 1.63 -1.73
N ILE A 68 10.05 0.76 -2.63
CA ILE A 68 10.76 -0.48 -2.94
C ILE A 68 12.04 -0.19 -3.73
N ALA A 69 12.02 0.75 -4.69
CA ALA A 69 13.24 1.16 -5.40
C ALA A 69 14.32 1.65 -4.43
N ARG A 70 13.95 2.46 -3.42
CA ARG A 70 14.87 2.88 -2.35
C ARG A 70 15.36 1.70 -1.51
N LEU A 71 14.49 0.71 -1.27
CA LEU A 71 14.85 -0.53 -0.58
C LEU A 71 15.83 -1.40 -1.37
N LEU A 72 15.75 -1.40 -2.69
CA LEU A 72 16.67 -2.15 -3.54
C LEU A 72 18.04 -1.49 -3.72
N ILE A 73 18.12 -0.15 -3.65
CA ILE A 73 19.39 0.59 -3.80
C ILE A 73 20.33 0.39 -2.59
N GLY A 74 19.89 -0.33 -1.56
CA GLY A 74 20.73 -0.64 -0.40
C GLY A 74 21.03 0.59 0.44
N GLU A 75 20.24 1.66 0.32
CA GLU A 75 20.23 2.72 1.31
C GLU A 75 19.83 2.06 2.65
N ALA A 76 20.82 1.88 3.53
CA ALA A 76 20.69 1.23 4.85
C ALA A 76 19.63 1.87 5.78
N LEU A 77 18.95 2.91 5.29
CA LEU A 77 17.88 3.68 5.90
C LEU A 77 16.50 3.31 5.34
N THR A 78 16.25 2.07 4.93
CA THR A 78 14.88 1.64 4.59
C THR A 78 14.01 1.38 5.82
N ALA A 79 14.60 1.46 7.01
CA ALA A 79 13.90 1.89 8.22
C ALA A 79 14.01 3.43 8.38
N GLY A 80 13.56 4.24 7.41
CA GLY A 80 13.64 5.70 7.55
C GLY A 80 13.77 6.58 6.30
N ALA A 81 13.50 6.12 5.08
CA ALA A 81 13.69 6.86 3.84
C ALA A 81 12.76 8.09 3.69
N THR A 82 13.20 9.25 4.22
CA THR A 82 12.53 10.56 4.20
C THR A 82 11.94 10.94 2.83
N TYR A 83 10.67 11.35 2.84
CA TYR A 83 9.93 11.87 1.68
C TYR A 83 10.18 13.39 1.57
N GLN A 84 11.41 13.82 1.26
CA GLN A 84 11.75 15.25 1.30
C GLN A 84 11.69 16.00 -0.05
N ASP A 85 11.68 15.32 -1.20
CA ASP A 85 11.96 16.01 -2.47
C ASP A 85 10.73 16.44 -3.29
N ILE A 86 9.49 16.12 -2.88
CA ILE A 86 8.29 16.47 -3.67
C ILE A 86 7.57 17.73 -3.14
N TYR A 87 7.77 18.13 -1.87
CA TYR A 87 6.99 19.23 -1.27
C TYR A 87 7.77 20.30 -0.48
N GLY A 88 9.11 20.24 -0.40
CA GLY A 88 9.93 21.39 0.02
C GLY A 88 9.74 21.90 1.46
N GLN A 89 9.53 21.01 2.43
CA GLN A 89 9.52 21.37 3.86
C GLN A 89 10.59 20.61 4.68
N ASP A 90 11.25 21.34 5.58
CA ASP A 90 12.48 20.98 6.31
C ASP A 90 12.27 20.06 7.54
N THR A 91 11.36 19.10 7.50
CA THR A 91 11.20 18.11 8.58
C THR A 91 11.75 16.74 8.18
N ILE A 92 12.88 16.38 8.80
CA ILE A 92 13.51 15.05 8.66
C ILE A 92 12.69 14.05 9.50
N GLU A 93 11.56 13.60 9.00
CA GLU A 93 10.84 12.47 9.59
C GLU A 93 11.45 11.16 9.10
N LYS A 94 11.93 10.30 10.00
CA LYS A 94 12.37 8.94 9.65
C LYS A 94 11.20 8.16 9.05
N VAL A 95 11.02 8.20 7.74
CA VAL A 95 9.95 7.48 7.04
C VAL A 95 10.31 5.99 7.01
N ARG A 96 9.83 5.22 7.97
CA ARG A 96 10.10 3.77 8.00
C ARG A 96 9.54 3.13 6.72
N GLY A 97 10.21 2.12 6.17
CA GLY A 97 9.80 1.45 4.95
C GLY A 97 8.51 0.64 5.14
N ILE A 98 8.23 -0.23 4.17
CA ILE A 98 7.10 -1.17 4.26
C ILE A 98 7.33 -2.07 5.47
N SER A 99 6.38 -2.06 6.41
CA SER A 99 6.56 -2.72 7.71
C SER A 99 5.38 -3.57 8.13
N HIS A 100 4.17 -3.26 7.65
CA HIS A 100 2.95 -3.93 8.07
C HIS A 100 2.07 -4.33 6.89
N LEU A 101 1.34 -5.44 7.08
CA LEU A 101 0.19 -5.83 6.29
C LEU A 101 -1.07 -5.50 7.09
N ALA A 102 -1.99 -4.74 6.50
CA ALA A 102 -3.31 -4.46 7.05
C ALA A 102 -4.36 -5.34 6.38
N MET A 103 -5.40 -5.69 7.14
CA MET A 103 -6.58 -6.40 6.64
C MET A 103 -7.83 -5.54 6.82
N GLY A 104 -8.68 -5.53 5.80
CA GLY A 104 -9.99 -4.88 5.82
C GLY A 104 -11.11 -5.85 5.48
N LEU A 105 -12.28 -5.61 6.05
CA LEU A 105 -13.51 -6.34 5.70
C LEU A 105 -14.05 -5.91 4.34
N GLY A 106 -13.69 -4.71 3.84
CA GLY A 106 -14.42 -4.06 2.77
C GLY A 106 -15.86 -3.70 3.19
N LYS A 107 -16.64 -3.11 2.29
CA LYS A 107 -18.12 -3.08 2.43
C LYS A 107 -18.71 -4.37 1.82
N PRO A 108 -19.84 -4.92 2.31
CA PRO A 108 -21.04 -4.17 2.69
C PRO A 108 -21.68 -4.61 4.01
N PHE A 109 -21.91 -3.68 4.94
CA PHE A 109 -22.99 -3.86 5.92
C PHE A 109 -24.29 -3.47 5.21
N GLU A 110 -25.27 -4.39 5.19
CA GLU A 110 -26.64 -4.05 4.81
C GLU A 110 -27.11 -2.96 5.75
N SER A 111 -27.51 -1.80 5.21
CA SER A 111 -28.11 -0.76 6.04
C SER A 111 -29.38 -1.34 6.65
N TYR A 112 -29.39 -1.52 7.97
CA TYR A 112 -30.64 -1.55 8.71
C TYR A 112 -31.23 -0.15 8.54
N ASP A 113 -32.36 -0.07 7.83
CA ASP A 113 -33.19 1.12 7.57
C ASP A 113 -32.53 2.31 6.84
N GLY A 114 -32.57 2.31 5.50
CA GLY A 114 -32.99 3.41 4.60
C GLY A 114 -32.55 4.89 4.81
N GLY A 115 -31.77 5.23 5.81
CA GLY A 115 -31.23 6.55 6.10
C GLY A 115 -29.83 6.69 5.53
N SER A 116 -29.45 7.92 5.18
CA SER A 116 -28.08 8.29 4.82
C SER A 116 -27.09 7.72 5.84
N GLY A 117 -26.40 6.64 5.47
CA GLY A 117 -25.63 5.82 6.39
C GLY A 117 -24.37 6.51 6.88
N THR A 118 -24.44 6.97 8.13
CA THR A 118 -23.29 7.28 8.97
C THR A 118 -22.75 5.96 9.53
N TYR A 119 -21.47 5.62 9.30
CA TYR A 119 -20.88 4.39 9.84
C TYR A 119 -20.64 4.53 11.35
N ILE A 120 -20.96 3.48 12.10
CA ILE A 120 -20.56 3.27 13.49
C ILE A 120 -19.82 1.93 13.49
N ALA A 121 -18.50 1.95 13.60
CA ALA A 121 -17.77 0.74 13.95
C ALA A 121 -18.14 0.43 15.41
N GLU A 122 -18.82 -0.68 15.67
CA GLU A 122 -19.02 -1.14 17.05
C GLU A 122 -17.66 -1.63 17.60
N SER A 123 -16.83 -0.70 18.05
CA SER A 123 -15.99 -0.96 19.21
C SER A 123 -16.94 -1.12 20.40
N GLY A 124 -16.64 -2.03 21.33
CA GLY A 124 -17.50 -2.32 22.48
C GLY A 124 -17.60 -1.18 23.50
N ASP A 125 -17.30 0.06 23.13
CA ASP A 125 -17.44 1.28 23.89
C ASP A 125 -18.04 2.36 22.97
N ASP A 126 -18.88 3.22 23.54
CA ASP A 126 -19.84 4.17 22.93
C ASP A 126 -19.24 5.26 22.00
N ILE A 127 -18.28 4.93 21.15
CA ILE A 127 -17.55 5.86 20.26
C ILE A 127 -17.89 5.53 18.81
N SER A 128 -18.78 6.34 18.24
CA SER A 128 -19.17 6.27 16.83
C SER A 128 -18.17 7.01 15.96
N ASP A 129 -17.10 6.34 15.54
CA ASP A 129 -16.20 6.84 14.50
C ASP A 129 -16.95 6.93 13.16
N VAL A 130 -17.44 8.13 12.87
CA VAL A 130 -18.11 8.45 11.61
C VAL A 130 -17.06 8.56 10.50
N LEU A 131 -16.90 7.50 9.72
CA LEU A 131 -16.19 7.55 8.44
C LEU A 131 -17.05 8.29 7.41
N ASN A 132 -16.67 9.53 7.08
CA ASN A 132 -17.32 10.32 6.03
C ASN A 132 -16.79 9.90 4.64
N ILE A 133 -17.30 8.79 4.10
CA ILE A 133 -16.88 8.26 2.80
C ILE A 133 -17.75 8.85 1.69
N GLN A 134 -17.28 9.88 1.00
CA GLN A 134 -17.98 10.47 -0.14
C GLN A 134 -17.75 9.64 -1.43
N GLY A 135 -18.81 9.36 -2.19
CA GLY A 135 -18.71 8.90 -3.58
C GLY A 135 -18.64 7.39 -3.83
N LEU A 136 -18.78 6.54 -2.80
CA LEU A 136 -18.91 5.10 -3.03
C LEU A 136 -20.34 4.72 -3.44
N PRO A 137 -20.51 3.73 -4.36
CA PRO A 137 -21.81 3.11 -4.59
C PRO A 137 -22.37 2.61 -3.25
N GLN A 138 -23.69 2.77 -3.06
CA GLN A 138 -24.38 2.44 -1.81
C GLN A 138 -24.19 0.97 -1.41
N GLU A 139 -23.94 0.09 -2.39
CA GLU A 139 -23.70 -1.34 -2.25
C GLU A 139 -22.42 -1.77 -3.02
N TRP A 140 -21.52 -2.49 -2.35
CA TRP A 140 -20.43 -3.20 -3.02
C TRP A 140 -20.90 -4.62 -3.35
N ASP A 141 -20.75 -5.02 -4.60
CA ASP A 141 -20.96 -6.40 -4.98
C ASP A 141 -19.86 -7.27 -4.35
N LYS A 142 -20.23 -8.18 -3.45
CA LYS A 142 -19.32 -9.12 -2.76
C LYS A 142 -18.53 -9.98 -3.76
N SER A 143 -19.03 -10.14 -4.98
CA SER A 143 -18.37 -10.88 -6.06
C SER A 143 -17.46 -10.01 -6.93
N ASN A 144 -17.60 -8.68 -6.85
CA ASN A 144 -16.89 -7.69 -7.66
C ASN A 144 -16.58 -6.42 -6.85
N PRO A 145 -15.66 -6.49 -5.87
CA PRO A 145 -15.25 -5.32 -5.11
C PRO A 145 -14.62 -4.26 -6.05
N PRO A 146 -14.68 -2.97 -5.70
CA PRO A 146 -14.10 -1.92 -6.54
C PRO A 146 -12.61 -2.19 -6.80
N GLY A 147 -12.22 -2.00 -8.06
CA GLY A 147 -10.82 -2.14 -8.48
C GLY A 147 -9.94 -0.93 -8.14
N SER A 148 -10.53 0.15 -7.63
CA SER A 148 -9.85 1.39 -7.26
C SER A 148 -9.75 1.56 -5.75
N THR A 149 -8.68 2.22 -5.31
CA THR A 149 -8.46 2.56 -3.90
C THR A 149 -9.52 3.52 -3.38
N VAL A 150 -9.99 3.29 -2.16
CA VAL A 150 -10.89 4.21 -1.45
C VAL A 150 -10.04 5.30 -0.79
N LEU A 151 -10.43 6.55 -0.98
CA LEU A 151 -9.86 7.69 -0.27
C LEU A 151 -10.80 8.06 0.87
N GLY A 152 -10.24 8.41 2.03
CA GLY A 152 -11.04 8.84 3.17
C GLY A 152 -10.18 9.25 4.36
N GLY A 153 -10.68 10.21 5.13
CA GLY A 153 -10.13 10.55 6.44
C GLY A 153 -10.80 9.73 7.54
N ARG A 154 -10.04 9.42 8.61
CA ARG A 154 -10.64 9.03 9.89
C ARG A 154 -10.98 10.29 10.67
N THR A 155 -12.10 10.26 11.39
CA THR A 155 -12.44 11.31 12.36
C THR A 155 -11.82 10.89 13.68
N LEU A 156 -11.09 11.78 14.35
CA LEU A 156 -10.53 11.49 15.68
C LEU A 156 -11.63 11.57 16.75
N GLU A 157 -11.42 10.88 17.88
CA GLU A 157 -12.35 10.83 19.03
C GLU A 157 -12.79 12.22 19.53
N ASP A 158 -11.97 13.25 19.33
CA ASP A 158 -12.25 14.63 19.77
C ASP A 158 -13.23 15.39 18.86
N GLY A 159 -13.73 14.78 17.77
CA GLY A 159 -14.67 15.40 16.85
C GLY A 159 -14.06 16.47 15.92
N ASP A 160 -12.78 16.79 16.10
CA ASP A 160 -11.99 17.53 15.13
C ASP A 160 -11.71 16.60 13.95
N ALA A 161 -12.50 16.74 12.90
CA ALA A 161 -12.22 16.12 11.61
C ALA A 161 -10.82 16.57 11.17
N LEU A 162 -9.85 15.67 11.22
CA LEU A 162 -8.54 15.90 10.65
C LEU A 162 -8.71 15.86 9.12
N TRP A 163 -9.17 16.99 8.55
CA TRP A 163 -9.31 17.19 7.11
C TRP A 163 -7.99 16.95 6.35
N ALA A 164 -6.87 16.84 7.07
CA ALA A 164 -5.54 16.56 6.55
C ALA A 164 -5.39 15.22 5.81
N ASN A 165 -6.34 14.28 5.94
CA ASN A 165 -6.18 12.92 5.39
C ASN A 165 -7.26 12.48 4.38
N ILE A 166 -8.14 13.36 3.91
CA ILE A 166 -9.20 12.98 2.95
C ILE A 166 -8.67 12.42 1.62
N ASP A 167 -7.44 12.79 1.25
CA ASP A 167 -6.78 12.32 0.02
C ASP A 167 -5.86 11.12 0.25
N LYS A 168 -5.85 10.54 1.46
CA LYS A 168 -5.04 9.36 1.76
C LYS A 168 -5.82 8.08 1.45
N PRO A 169 -5.15 7.09 0.84
CA PRO A 169 -5.74 5.79 0.62
C PRO A 169 -5.94 5.07 1.97
N ILE A 170 -7.12 4.49 2.18
CA ILE A 170 -7.49 3.73 3.39
C ILE A 170 -8.04 2.34 3.03
N LEU A 171 -8.02 1.43 4.00
CA LEU A 171 -8.86 0.23 3.97
C LEU A 171 -10.23 0.55 4.53
N VAL A 172 -11.28 0.02 3.90
CA VAL A 172 -12.66 0.11 4.39
C VAL A 172 -12.86 -0.94 5.48
N ASN A 173 -13.24 -0.47 6.68
CA ASN A 173 -13.38 -1.32 7.87
C ASN A 173 -12.10 -2.13 8.14
N GLU A 174 -10.97 -1.42 8.29
CA GLU A 174 -9.71 -2.01 8.71
C GLU A 174 -9.87 -2.70 10.07
N ILE A 175 -9.44 -3.96 10.18
CA ILE A 175 -9.60 -4.77 11.40
C ILE A 175 -8.31 -4.77 12.23
N GLY A 176 -7.17 -4.74 11.55
CA GLY A 176 -5.87 -4.79 12.20
C GLY A 176 -4.71 -4.80 11.23
N ARG A 177 -3.52 -4.56 11.77
CA ARG A 177 -2.22 -4.60 11.09
C ARG A 177 -1.34 -5.67 11.72
N LYS A 178 -0.58 -6.38 10.89
CA LYS A 178 0.46 -7.34 11.31
C LYS A 178 1.80 -6.91 10.77
N LYS A 179 2.82 -6.94 11.62
CA LYS A 179 4.20 -6.68 11.22
C LYS A 179 4.72 -7.81 10.36
N PHE A 180 5.54 -7.47 9.35
CA PHE A 180 6.23 -8.50 8.58
C PHE A 180 7.28 -9.20 9.46
N GLN A 181 7.12 -10.51 9.60
CA GLN A 181 8.03 -11.38 10.35
C GLN A 181 9.25 -11.72 9.50
N LYS A 182 9.12 -11.64 8.18
CA LYS A 182 10.17 -11.98 7.23
C LYS A 182 10.12 -11.06 6.02
N VAL A 183 11.28 -10.49 5.70
CA VAL A 183 11.53 -9.63 4.55
C VAL A 183 12.82 -10.13 3.90
N GLN A 184 12.74 -10.60 2.66
CA GLN A 184 13.89 -11.23 1.99
C GLN A 184 13.94 -10.92 0.50
N PHE A 185 15.15 -10.95 -0.05
CA PHE A 185 15.39 -10.87 -1.49
C PHE A 185 15.39 -12.28 -2.10
N LEU A 186 14.88 -12.39 -3.32
CA LEU A 186 14.80 -13.65 -4.05
C LEU A 186 15.55 -13.59 -5.38
N ASN A 187 16.24 -14.67 -5.74
CA ASN A 187 16.78 -14.85 -7.08
C ASN A 187 15.66 -15.04 -8.12
N SER A 188 16.01 -15.05 -9.40
CA SER A 188 15.05 -15.25 -10.50
C SER A 188 14.37 -16.63 -10.48
N ASP A 189 14.95 -17.61 -9.79
CA ASP A 189 14.36 -18.93 -9.53
C ASP A 189 13.55 -19.00 -8.21
N PHE A 190 13.33 -17.85 -7.57
CA PHE A 190 12.68 -17.68 -6.26
C PHE A 190 13.40 -18.32 -5.06
N SER A 191 14.65 -18.74 -5.21
CA SER A 191 15.49 -19.08 -4.06
C SER A 191 15.87 -17.83 -3.27
N VAL A 192 16.12 -17.98 -1.97
CA VAL A 192 16.53 -16.86 -1.11
C VAL A 192 17.91 -16.36 -1.52
N SER A 193 18.04 -15.06 -1.72
CA SER A 193 19.30 -14.39 -2.03
C SER A 193 19.92 -13.76 -0.78
N ALA A 194 21.23 -13.88 -0.64
CA ALA A 194 22.01 -13.16 0.37
C ALA A 194 22.27 -11.68 -0.02
N TYR A 195 22.02 -11.33 -1.29
CA TYR A 195 22.23 -9.99 -1.84
C TYR A 195 20.90 -9.38 -2.30
N PRO A 196 20.76 -8.05 -2.29
CA PRO A 196 19.61 -7.38 -2.89
C PRO A 196 19.39 -7.82 -4.34
N THR A 197 18.14 -8.16 -4.67
CA THR A 197 17.72 -8.50 -6.03
C THR A 197 16.51 -7.66 -6.41
N ASN A 198 16.03 -7.82 -7.63
CA ASN A 198 14.82 -7.15 -8.10
C ASN A 198 13.52 -7.82 -7.63
N ILE A 199 13.59 -8.82 -6.75
CA ILE A 199 12.43 -9.54 -6.22
C ILE A 199 12.48 -9.51 -4.70
N ILE A 200 11.46 -8.94 -4.07
CA ILE A 200 11.28 -8.93 -2.62
C ILE A 200 10.06 -9.78 -2.23
N GLU A 201 10.19 -10.51 -1.14
CA GLU A 201 9.09 -11.24 -0.51
C GLU A 201 8.92 -10.75 0.94
N LEU A 202 7.69 -10.35 1.25
CA LEU A 202 7.23 -9.91 2.57
C LEU A 202 6.29 -10.98 3.11
N GLU A 203 6.53 -11.47 4.31
CA GLU A 203 5.74 -12.55 4.90
C GLU A 203 5.35 -12.21 6.34
N CYS A 204 4.08 -12.47 6.65
CA CYS A 204 3.55 -12.41 7.99
C CYS A 204 2.47 -13.47 8.18
N GLU A 205 2.17 -13.75 9.44
CA GLU A 205 1.13 -14.67 9.82
C GLU A 205 0.19 -14.03 10.83
N PHE A 206 -1.11 -14.04 10.52
CA PHE A 206 -2.17 -13.75 11.48
C PHE A 206 -2.54 -15.03 12.23
N GLY A 207 -2.36 -15.00 13.54
CA GLY A 207 -2.69 -16.10 14.44
C GLY A 207 -4.19 -16.32 14.62
N GLU A 208 -4.53 -17.21 15.56
CA GLU A 208 -5.89 -17.33 16.07
C GLU A 208 -6.35 -15.99 16.66
N LEU A 209 -7.64 -15.69 16.57
CA LEU A 209 -8.27 -14.44 17.04
C LEU A 209 -7.84 -13.13 16.34
N GLU A 210 -6.77 -13.13 15.55
CA GLU A 210 -6.36 -11.96 14.76
C GLU A 210 -7.17 -11.89 13.44
N VAL A 211 -7.59 -10.68 13.05
CA VAL A 211 -8.32 -10.38 11.80
C VAL A 211 -9.45 -11.38 11.47
N VAL A 212 -10.30 -11.69 12.46
CA VAL A 212 -11.43 -12.62 12.29
C VAL A 212 -12.56 -11.95 11.52
N GLY A 213 -13.09 -12.63 10.50
CA GLY A 213 -14.23 -12.12 9.73
C GLY A 213 -14.17 -12.44 8.23
N GLY A 214 -15.05 -11.78 7.47
CA GLY A 214 -15.07 -11.85 6.00
C GLY A 214 -14.08 -10.86 5.40
N LEU A 215 -12.88 -11.32 5.09
CA LEU A 215 -11.79 -10.50 4.59
C LEU A 215 -12.00 -10.21 3.10
N MET A 216 -11.85 -8.95 2.69
CA MET A 216 -12.00 -8.54 1.28
C MET A 216 -10.89 -7.60 0.81
N GLU A 217 -10.10 -7.06 1.74
CA GLU A 217 -9.08 -6.07 1.45
C GLU A 217 -7.76 -6.36 2.18
N MET A 218 -6.66 -6.05 1.52
CA MET A 218 -5.29 -6.11 2.03
C MET A 218 -4.56 -4.83 1.67
N GLY A 219 -3.76 -4.30 2.59
CA GLY A 219 -2.96 -3.09 2.37
C GLY A 219 -1.54 -3.24 2.86
N LEU A 220 -0.56 -2.81 2.07
CA LEU A 220 0.81 -2.62 2.55
C LEU A 220 0.93 -1.25 3.19
N PHE A 221 1.39 -1.21 4.44
CA PHE A 221 1.61 0.01 5.17
C PHE A 221 3.10 0.22 5.46
N GLY A 222 3.53 1.47 5.30
CA GLY A 222 4.84 1.96 5.68
C GLY A 222 4.74 3.27 6.44
N GLY A 223 5.88 3.94 6.60
CA GLY A 223 6.00 5.16 7.39
C GLY A 223 6.01 4.88 8.89
N THR A 224 5.73 5.91 9.67
CA THR A 224 5.52 5.78 11.12
C THR A 224 4.27 4.95 11.31
N VAL A 225 4.33 3.65 11.58
CA VAL A 225 3.17 2.88 12.04
C VAL A 225 3.32 2.73 13.53
N GLU A 226 2.36 3.20 14.32
CA GLU A 226 2.40 3.11 15.78
C GLU A 226 1.19 2.33 16.33
N PRO A 227 1.39 1.51 17.38
CA PRO A 227 2.67 1.19 18.03
C PRO A 227 3.55 0.24 17.20
N PHE A 228 4.76 0.67 16.84
CA PHE A 228 5.64 -0.04 15.89
C PHE A 228 6.28 -1.34 16.42
N ASP A 229 6.42 -1.41 17.74
CA ASP A 229 7.06 -2.51 18.44
C ASP A 229 6.13 -3.72 18.59
N ARG A 230 4.84 -3.57 18.28
CA ARG A 230 3.86 -4.66 18.33
C ARG A 230 3.90 -5.51 17.06
N ASP A 231 3.76 -6.82 17.26
CA ASP A 231 3.62 -7.78 16.17
C ASP A 231 2.24 -7.68 15.50
N TYR A 232 1.21 -7.40 16.29
CA TYR A 232 -0.16 -7.16 15.84
C TYR A 232 -0.75 -5.92 16.50
N ILE A 233 -1.44 -5.10 15.71
CA ILE A 233 -2.11 -3.88 16.13
C ILE A 233 -3.58 -4.03 15.74
N ALA A 234 -4.45 -4.27 16.73
CA ALA A 234 -5.89 -4.25 16.50
C ALA A 234 -6.35 -2.82 16.17
N ILE A 235 -7.45 -2.68 15.43
CA ILE A 235 -7.99 -1.35 15.06
C ILE A 235 -8.20 -0.42 16.26
N SER A 236 -8.66 -0.95 17.39
CA SER A 236 -8.87 -0.21 18.64
C SER A 236 -7.59 0.27 19.33
N GLN A 237 -6.43 -0.13 18.83
CA GLN A 237 -5.12 0.24 19.35
C GLN A 237 -4.34 1.14 18.38
N MET A 238 -4.96 1.54 17.26
CA MET A 238 -4.30 2.38 16.26
C MET A 238 -4.44 3.86 16.64
N GLU A 239 -3.31 4.48 16.98
CA GLU A 239 -3.24 5.90 17.37
C GLU A 239 -3.07 6.86 16.16
N GLU A 240 -3.34 6.38 14.93
CA GLU A 240 -3.14 7.07 13.64
C GLU A 240 -1.70 7.31 13.15
N TYR A 241 -0.95 6.29 12.75
CA TYR A 241 0.21 6.54 11.89
C TYR A 241 0.40 5.41 10.86
N GLY A 242 0.73 5.79 9.63
CA GLY A 242 1.15 4.89 8.55
C GLY A 242 0.53 5.26 7.21
N ASP A 243 1.34 5.31 6.16
CA ASP A 243 0.85 5.54 4.80
C ASP A 243 0.59 4.20 4.12
N MET A 244 -0.61 4.01 3.58
CA MET A 244 -0.88 2.86 2.73
C MET A 244 -0.15 3.07 1.41
N VAL A 245 0.81 2.20 1.14
CA VAL A 245 1.68 2.29 -0.04
C VAL A 245 1.15 1.42 -1.16
N ASN A 246 0.39 0.38 -0.85
CA ASN A 246 -0.19 -0.54 -1.82
C ASN A 246 -1.47 -1.16 -1.28
N TYR A 247 -2.34 -1.61 -2.17
CA TYR A 247 -3.68 -2.06 -1.80
C TYR A 247 -4.19 -3.11 -2.77
N ARG A 248 -4.96 -4.07 -2.25
CA ARG A 248 -5.64 -5.06 -3.07
C ARG A 248 -7.00 -5.46 -2.50
N THR A 249 -8.00 -5.52 -3.38
CA THR A 249 -9.28 -6.20 -3.13
C THR A 249 -9.27 -7.64 -3.64
N PHE A 250 -10.07 -8.48 -3.01
CA PHE A 250 -10.32 -9.87 -3.42
C PHE A 250 -11.73 -10.31 -3.02
N LYS A 251 -12.16 -11.46 -3.55
CA LYS A 251 -13.45 -12.07 -3.17
C LYS A 251 -13.44 -12.39 -1.68
N ILE A 252 -14.60 -12.27 -1.02
CA ILE A 252 -14.73 -12.55 0.42
C ILE A 252 -14.07 -13.88 0.81
N TRP A 253 -13.20 -13.80 1.81
CA TRP A 253 -12.50 -14.95 2.38
C TRP A 253 -12.70 -14.97 3.89
N HIS A 254 -13.40 -15.99 4.39
CA HIS A 254 -13.85 -16.02 5.77
C HIS A 254 -12.82 -16.71 6.68
N LYS A 255 -12.23 -15.95 7.60
CA LYS A 255 -11.33 -16.48 8.64
C LYS A 255 -12.07 -16.61 9.97
N SER A 256 -12.14 -17.82 10.52
CA SER A 256 -12.71 -18.04 11.86
C SER A 256 -11.71 -17.68 12.96
N SER A 257 -12.19 -17.62 14.21
CA SER A 257 -11.36 -17.36 15.38
C SER A 257 -10.30 -18.42 15.66
N THR A 258 -10.48 -19.64 15.13
CA THR A 258 -9.56 -20.77 15.31
C THR A 258 -8.66 -21.03 14.12
N ASP A 259 -8.81 -20.26 13.04
CA ASP A 259 -7.97 -20.39 11.85
C ASP A 259 -6.74 -19.47 11.95
N ARG A 260 -5.66 -19.85 11.25
CA ARG A 260 -4.46 -19.03 11.04
C ARG A 260 -4.38 -18.62 9.57
N LEU A 261 -3.85 -17.44 9.29
CA LEU A 261 -3.71 -16.92 7.94
C LEU A 261 -2.26 -16.49 7.69
N MET A 262 -1.57 -17.21 6.80
CA MET A 262 -0.24 -16.85 6.33
C MET A 262 -0.37 -16.06 5.03
N VAL A 263 0.30 -14.91 4.95
CA VAL A 263 0.33 -14.07 3.73
C VAL A 263 1.77 -13.83 3.31
N ARG A 264 2.06 -14.08 2.03
CA ARG A 264 3.30 -13.71 1.36
C ARG A 264 2.98 -12.74 0.24
N TRP A 265 3.57 -11.55 0.30
CA TRP A 265 3.46 -10.53 -0.73
C TRP A 265 4.79 -10.42 -1.45
N ARG A 266 4.79 -10.83 -2.72
CA ARG A 266 5.96 -10.75 -3.59
C ARG A 266 5.85 -9.54 -4.50
N ILE A 267 6.95 -8.83 -4.65
CA ILE A 267 7.04 -7.68 -5.55
C ILE A 267 8.27 -7.86 -6.43
N THR A 268 8.06 -7.81 -7.74
CA THR A 268 9.09 -7.96 -8.76
C THR A 268 9.22 -6.63 -9.50
N ILE A 269 10.38 -6.00 -9.35
CA ILE A 269 10.78 -4.86 -10.15
C ILE A 269 11.47 -5.39 -11.40
N PRO A 270 11.10 -4.96 -12.61
CA PRO A 270 11.84 -5.34 -13.80
C PRO A 270 13.22 -4.71 -13.76
N LEU A 271 14.23 -5.51 -14.10
CA LEU A 271 15.53 -4.95 -14.43
C LEU A 271 15.38 -4.24 -15.76
N ASN A 272 15.72 -2.95 -15.82
CA ASN A 272 15.94 -2.34 -17.12
C ASN A 272 17.12 -3.07 -17.75
N ASP A 273 17.01 -3.48 -19.02
CA ASP A 273 18.13 -4.01 -19.81
C ASP A 273 19.26 -2.98 -20.01
N ALA A 274 19.13 -1.78 -19.42
CA ALA A 274 20.22 -0.83 -19.31
C ALA A 274 21.32 -1.49 -18.46
N PRO A 275 22.54 -1.66 -19.00
CA PRO A 275 23.65 -2.14 -18.20
C PRO A 275 23.76 -1.22 -16.98
N MET A 276 23.56 -1.77 -15.78
CA MET A 276 24.03 -1.07 -14.59
C MET A 276 25.53 -0.90 -14.80
N GLU A 277 25.97 0.34 -15.03
CA GLU A 277 27.39 0.64 -14.97
C GLU A 277 27.88 0.13 -13.62
N PRO A 278 28.96 -0.68 -13.58
CA PRO A 278 29.48 -1.17 -12.33
C PRO A 278 29.72 0.03 -11.41
N ALA A 279 29.23 -0.09 -10.17
CA ALA A 279 29.54 0.89 -9.14
C ALA A 279 31.05 0.80 -8.87
N ASP A 280 31.79 1.80 -9.35
CA ASP A 280 33.21 2.01 -9.02
C ASP A 280 33.39 2.41 -7.55
#